data_AF-A0A524N1A3-F1
#
_entry.id   AF-A0A524N1A3-F1
#
_cell.length_a   1.000
_cell.length_b   1.000
_cell.length_c   1.000
_cell.angle_alpha   90.00
_cell.angle_beta   90.00
_cell.angle_gamma   90.00
#
_symmetry.space_group_name_H-M   'P 1'
#
loop_
_entity.id
_entity.type
_entity.pdbx_description
1 polymer ?
#
loop_
_entity_poly.entity_id
_entity_poly.type
_entity_poly.pdbx_seq_one_letter_code
_entity_poly.pdbx_strand_id
1 'polypeptide(L)'
;MAYIADRVAHDADAHIMEPPNWLRDHADPDIRDRIERPGYANELAQTGDGDHYAKSGGDQDRIDAVFARLADRHRSAEFLENEDDDVMNRKNFAATGSFLADDRPRVLDFIGVQSQLLFNTFHNSRLYQWEHQPDLDLAYGTARAHNRGMVG
;
A
#
# COMPACT_ATOMS: atom_id res chain seq x y z
N MET A 1 -24.87 0.67 -1.16
CA MET A 1 -25.25 1.32 0.14
C MET A 1 -24.09 1.17 1.10
N ALA A 2 -23.87 2.08 2.06
CA ALA A 2 -22.75 1.93 2.99
C ALA A 2 -22.85 0.66 3.83
N TYR A 3 -21.73 -0.03 4.05
CA TYR A 3 -21.67 -1.28 4.82
C TYR A 3 -22.07 -1.07 6.29
N ILE A 4 -21.57 0.00 6.92
CA ILE A 4 -22.00 0.46 8.26
C ILE A 4 -22.94 1.65 8.06
N ALA A 5 -24.24 1.46 8.32
CA ALA A 5 -25.26 2.49 8.09
C ALA A 5 -26.04 2.89 9.34
N ASP A 6 -25.94 2.13 10.43
CA ASP A 6 -26.77 2.26 11.64
C ASP A 6 -26.07 2.98 12.80
N ARG A 7 -24.80 3.38 12.62
CA ARG A 7 -23.99 4.05 13.64
C ARG A 7 -22.87 4.89 13.04
N VAL A 8 -22.40 5.83 13.84
CA VAL A 8 -21.13 6.53 13.57
C VAL A 8 -19.98 5.59 13.96
N ALA A 9 -19.08 5.32 13.02
CA ALA A 9 -17.90 4.48 13.25
C ALA A 9 -16.61 5.23 12.88
N HIS A 10 -15.56 5.00 13.66
CA HIS A 10 -14.19 5.38 13.36
C HIS A 10 -13.36 4.10 13.37
N ASP A 11 -12.59 3.89 12.32
CA ASP A 11 -11.76 2.70 12.18
C ASP A 11 -10.36 3.00 12.72
N ALA A 12 -9.99 2.31 13.79
CA ALA A 12 -8.77 2.57 14.55
C ALA A 12 -7.57 1.75 14.05
N ASP A 13 -7.76 0.90 13.03
CA ASP A 13 -6.70 0.02 12.54
C ASP A 13 -6.87 -0.26 11.05
N ALA A 14 -6.45 0.71 10.24
CA ALA A 14 -6.49 0.62 8.80
C ALA A 14 -5.06 0.65 8.24
N HIS A 15 -4.83 -0.06 7.13
CA HIS A 15 -3.50 -0.14 6.53
C HIS A 15 -3.46 0.35 5.09
N ILE A 16 -2.32 0.95 4.71
CA ILE A 16 -1.92 1.13 3.31
C ILE A 16 -1.12 -0.08 2.84
N MET A 17 -1.23 -0.40 1.56
CA MET A 17 -0.43 -1.40 0.88
C MET A 17 0.67 -0.67 0.11
N GLU A 18 1.86 -0.52 0.70
CA GLU A 18 2.93 0.28 0.09
C GLU A 18 3.41 -0.35 -1.24
N PRO A 19 3.37 0.37 -2.38
CA PRO A 19 3.98 -0.08 -3.64
C PRO A 19 5.51 -0.23 -3.57
N PRO A 20 6.14 -0.91 -4.55
CA PRO A 20 7.55 -1.31 -4.50
C PRO A 20 8.55 -0.17 -4.30
N ASN A 21 8.28 1.00 -4.87
CA ASN A 21 9.15 2.17 -4.75
C ASN A 21 8.70 3.17 -3.69
N TRP A 22 7.59 2.91 -2.99
CA TRP A 22 6.95 3.88 -2.09
C TRP A 22 7.94 4.52 -1.11
N LEU A 23 8.71 3.72 -0.36
CA LEU A 23 9.68 4.28 0.60
C LEU A 23 10.83 5.04 -0.08
N ARG A 24 11.27 4.58 -1.27
CA ARG A 24 12.36 5.20 -2.04
C ARG A 24 11.93 6.55 -2.63
N ASP A 25 10.68 6.67 -3.07
CA ASP A 25 10.12 7.90 -3.63
C ASP A 25 10.09 9.03 -2.61
N HIS A 26 9.95 8.70 -1.32
CA HIS A 26 9.98 9.65 -0.20
C HIS A 26 11.36 9.82 0.46
N ALA A 27 12.35 9.03 0.05
CA ALA A 27 13.69 9.04 0.62
C ALA A 27 14.55 10.21 0.15
N ASP A 28 15.42 10.68 1.05
CA ASP A 28 16.51 11.59 0.72
C ASP A 28 17.43 10.94 -0.35
N PRO A 29 18.00 11.70 -1.31
CA PRO A 29 18.77 11.11 -2.41
C PRO A 29 19.99 10.27 -1.99
N ASP A 30 20.60 10.60 -0.86
CA ASP A 30 21.79 9.93 -0.29
C ASP A 30 21.49 8.55 0.31
N ILE A 31 20.24 8.28 0.67
CA ILE A 31 19.80 6.98 1.22
C ILE A 31 18.88 6.19 0.29
N ARG A 32 18.30 6.83 -0.74
CA ARG A 32 17.32 6.21 -1.66
C ARG A 32 17.77 4.89 -2.26
N ASP A 33 19.00 4.81 -2.73
CA ASP A 33 19.53 3.61 -3.41
C ASP A 33 20.06 2.55 -2.43
N ARG A 34 20.13 2.90 -1.14
CA ARG A 34 20.47 1.96 -0.05
C ARG A 34 19.23 1.20 0.46
N ILE A 35 18.02 1.66 0.12
CA ILE A 35 16.77 1.02 0.52
C ILE A 35 16.45 -0.14 -0.43
N GLU A 36 16.46 -1.35 0.10
CA GLU A 36 16.02 -2.53 -0.64
C GLU A 36 14.51 -2.51 -0.91
N ARG A 37 14.12 -2.74 -2.17
CA ARG A 37 12.71 -2.83 -2.57
C ARG A 37 12.07 -4.14 -2.08
N PRO A 38 10.83 -4.11 -1.57
CA PRO A 38 10.08 -5.32 -1.18
C PRO A 38 9.65 -6.19 -2.35
N GLY A 39 9.44 -7.48 -2.06
CA GLY A 39 8.69 -8.41 -2.92
C GLY A 39 7.27 -8.62 -2.39
N TYR A 40 6.37 -9.11 -3.24
CA TYR A 40 4.91 -9.17 -3.01
C TYR A 40 4.27 -10.48 -3.48
N ALA A 41 4.84 -11.62 -3.08
CA ALA A 41 4.43 -12.92 -3.61
C ALA A 41 2.97 -13.29 -3.27
N ASN A 42 2.54 -13.09 -2.02
CA ASN A 42 1.20 -13.52 -1.57
C ASN A 42 0.14 -12.43 -1.82
N GLU A 43 0.57 -11.17 -1.78
CA GLU A 43 -0.29 -10.00 -1.78
C GLU A 43 -0.78 -9.66 -3.19
N LEU A 44 -0.06 -10.10 -4.22
CA LEU A 44 -0.47 -10.02 -5.62
C LEU A 44 -1.38 -11.17 -6.05
N ALA A 45 -1.45 -12.28 -5.30
CA ALA A 45 -2.19 -13.48 -5.73
C ALA A 45 -3.68 -13.21 -6.01
N GLN A 46 -4.30 -12.30 -5.24
CA GLN A 46 -5.72 -11.96 -5.35
C GLN A 46 -6.02 -10.97 -6.46
N THR A 47 -5.00 -10.43 -7.13
CA THR A 47 -5.18 -9.49 -8.23
C THR A 47 -5.42 -10.17 -9.57
N GLY A 48 -5.17 -11.48 -9.69
CA GLY A 48 -5.15 -12.18 -10.98
C GLY A 48 -3.89 -11.92 -11.81
N ASP A 49 -3.01 -10.99 -11.41
CA ASP A 49 -1.68 -10.77 -12.01
C ASP A 49 -0.55 -11.54 -11.28
N GLY A 50 -0.94 -12.43 -10.36
CA GLY A 50 -0.03 -13.21 -9.52
C GLY A 50 0.65 -14.36 -10.25
N ASP A 51 1.58 -14.07 -11.16
CA ASP A 51 2.67 -15.01 -11.39
C ASP A 51 3.55 -15.01 -10.12
N HIS A 52 3.66 -16.17 -9.45
CA HIS A 52 4.18 -16.42 -8.10
C HIS A 52 5.64 -15.97 -7.77
N TYR A 53 6.22 -14.99 -8.45
CA TYR A 53 7.66 -14.75 -8.48
C TYR A 53 8.16 -13.40 -7.94
N ALA A 54 7.31 -12.57 -7.32
CA ALA A 54 7.78 -11.38 -6.63
C ALA A 54 8.37 -11.72 -5.24
N LYS A 55 9.48 -12.47 -5.19
CA LYS A 55 10.32 -12.54 -3.99
C LYS A 55 11.13 -11.24 -3.88
N SER A 56 11.50 -10.83 -2.66
CA SER A 56 12.44 -9.71 -2.47
C SER A 56 13.70 -9.94 -3.32
N GLY A 57 14.05 -8.95 -4.16
CA GLY A 57 15.15 -9.07 -5.12
C GLY A 57 14.82 -9.76 -6.46
N GLY A 58 13.55 -10.08 -6.74
CA GLY A 58 13.10 -10.49 -8.07
C GLY A 58 13.20 -9.37 -9.11
N ASP A 59 12.87 -9.68 -10.38
CA ASP A 59 12.86 -8.75 -11.51
C ASP A 59 12.01 -7.50 -11.20
N GLN A 60 12.68 -6.41 -10.81
CA GLN A 60 12.02 -5.19 -10.34
C GLN A 60 11.26 -4.49 -11.46
N ASP A 61 11.75 -4.56 -12.70
CA ASP A 61 11.06 -3.99 -13.87
C ASP A 61 9.73 -4.72 -14.11
N ARG A 62 9.72 -6.03 -13.92
CA ARG A 62 8.49 -6.82 -13.96
C ARG A 62 7.52 -6.43 -12.85
N ILE A 63 8.01 -6.22 -11.62
CA ILE A 63 7.17 -5.76 -10.50
C ILE A 63 6.58 -4.39 -10.83
N ASP A 64 7.36 -3.44 -11.36
CA ASP A 64 6.88 -2.12 -11.76
C ASP A 64 5.79 -2.23 -12.84
N ALA A 65 5.98 -3.10 -13.83
CA ALA A 65 4.97 -3.35 -14.86
C ALA A 65 3.68 -3.95 -14.30
N VAL A 66 3.74 -4.80 -13.26
CA VAL A 66 2.54 -5.31 -12.57
C VAL A 66 1.79 -4.17 -11.90
N PHE A 67 2.48 -3.32 -11.12
CA PHE A 67 1.84 -2.21 -10.41
C PHE A 67 1.24 -1.16 -11.35
N ALA A 68 1.88 -0.90 -12.50
CA ALA A 68 1.29 -0.06 -13.54
C ALA A 68 -0.05 -0.63 -14.06
N ARG A 69 -0.10 -1.92 -14.37
CA ARG A 69 -1.34 -2.59 -14.81
C ARG A 69 -2.41 -2.62 -13.73
N LEU A 70 -2.03 -2.79 -12.46
CA LEU A 70 -2.97 -2.73 -11.33
C LEU A 70 -3.57 -1.34 -11.20
N ALA A 71 -2.74 -0.29 -11.29
CA ALA A 71 -3.25 1.09 -11.25
C ALA A 71 -4.22 1.37 -12.41
N ASP A 72 -3.93 0.88 -13.61
CA ASP A 72 -4.84 0.99 -14.75
C ASP A 72 -6.13 0.19 -14.55
N ARG A 73 -6.04 -1.02 -13.98
CA ARG A 73 -7.21 -1.86 -13.66
C ARG A 73 -8.12 -1.16 -12.66
N HIS A 74 -7.58 -0.55 -11.61
CA HIS A 74 -8.37 0.18 -10.61
C HIS A 74 -9.14 1.37 -11.19
N ARG A 75 -8.74 1.85 -12.37
CA ARG A 75 -9.38 2.94 -13.11
C ARG A 75 -10.30 2.45 -14.24
N SER A 76 -10.38 1.14 -14.46
CA SER A 76 -11.19 0.58 -15.55
C SER A 76 -12.68 0.68 -15.23
N ALA A 77 -13.52 0.81 -16.27
CA ALA A 77 -14.97 0.83 -16.10
C ALA A 77 -15.48 -0.46 -15.42
N GLU A 78 -14.90 -1.61 -15.77
CA GLU A 78 -15.22 -2.90 -15.17
C GLU A 78 -14.95 -2.93 -13.66
N PHE A 79 -13.82 -2.39 -13.20
CA PHE A 79 -13.46 -2.39 -11.78
C PHE A 79 -14.37 -1.46 -10.97
N LEU A 80 -14.79 -0.35 -11.58
CA LEU A 80 -15.60 0.70 -10.95
C LEU A 80 -17.11 0.39 -10.98
N GLU A 81 -17.59 -0.51 -11.84
CA GLU A 81 -19.03 -0.76 -12.04
C GLU A 81 -19.74 -1.26 -10.77
N ASN A 82 -19.12 -2.17 -10.01
CA ASN A 82 -19.67 -2.76 -8.78
C ASN A 82 -18.76 -2.51 -7.57
N GLU A 83 -18.09 -1.36 -7.54
CA GLU A 83 -17.06 -1.08 -6.53
C GLU A 83 -17.61 -1.04 -5.10
N ASP A 84 -18.84 -0.54 -4.90
CA ASP A 84 -19.45 -0.45 -3.57
C ASP A 84 -19.83 -1.83 -3.00
N ASP A 85 -20.23 -2.77 -3.87
CA ASP A 85 -20.47 -4.17 -3.49
C ASP A 85 -19.17 -4.94 -3.25
N ASP A 86 -18.13 -4.67 -4.04
CA ASP A 86 -16.86 -5.39 -3.99
C ASP A 86 -15.87 -4.86 -2.96
N VAL A 87 -16.10 -3.66 -2.39
CA VAL A 87 -15.17 -3.01 -1.44
C VAL A 87 -14.82 -3.90 -0.25
N MET A 88 -15.76 -4.75 0.20
CA MET A 88 -15.57 -5.68 1.31
C MET A 88 -14.99 -7.04 0.89
N ASN A 89 -14.96 -7.33 -0.41
CA ASN A 89 -14.52 -8.61 -0.96
C ASN A 89 -13.09 -8.56 -1.49
N ARG A 90 -12.70 -7.43 -2.10
CA ARG A 90 -11.36 -7.22 -2.63
C ARG A 90 -10.37 -7.04 -1.47
N LYS A 91 -9.17 -7.61 -1.61
CA LYS A 91 -8.15 -7.67 -0.55
C LYS A 91 -6.78 -7.30 -1.10
N ASN A 92 -5.87 -6.92 -0.20
CA ASN A 92 -4.49 -6.56 -0.54
C ASN A 92 -4.45 -5.53 -1.67
N PHE A 93 -3.59 -5.72 -2.67
CA PHE A 93 -3.47 -4.80 -3.82
C PHE A 93 -4.68 -4.81 -4.75
N ALA A 94 -5.63 -5.74 -4.60
CA ALA A 94 -6.89 -5.69 -5.36
C ALA A 94 -7.93 -4.76 -4.70
N ALA A 95 -7.78 -4.42 -3.41
CA ALA A 95 -8.73 -3.59 -2.69
C ALA A 95 -8.65 -2.13 -3.14
N THR A 96 -9.81 -1.52 -3.40
CA THR A 96 -9.92 -0.08 -3.67
C THR A 96 -9.30 0.72 -2.51
N GLY A 97 -8.54 1.76 -2.83
CA GLY A 97 -7.92 2.62 -1.81
C GLY A 97 -6.85 1.95 -0.96
N SER A 98 -6.33 0.78 -1.35
CA SER A 98 -5.24 0.13 -0.62
C SER A 98 -3.87 0.74 -0.94
N PHE A 99 -3.61 1.10 -2.21
CA PHE A 99 -2.33 1.67 -2.64
C PHE A 99 -2.45 2.94 -3.49
N LEU A 100 -3.66 3.28 -3.97
CA LEU A 100 -3.97 4.55 -4.63
C LEU A 100 -4.69 5.46 -3.62
N ALA A 101 -4.01 6.51 -3.15
CA ALA A 101 -4.53 7.38 -2.10
C ALA A 101 -5.82 8.10 -2.49
N ASP A 102 -5.94 8.53 -3.76
CA ASP A 102 -7.11 9.24 -4.30
C ASP A 102 -8.40 8.42 -4.23
N ASP A 103 -8.29 7.09 -4.15
CA ASP A 103 -9.44 6.19 -4.05
C ASP A 103 -9.95 6.09 -2.59
N ARG A 104 -9.15 6.49 -1.59
CA ARG A 104 -9.47 6.26 -0.19
C ARG A 104 -10.72 7.00 0.31
N PRO A 105 -10.97 8.27 -0.04
CA PRO A 105 -12.17 8.97 0.42
C PRO A 105 -13.47 8.25 0.02
N ARG A 106 -13.57 7.74 -1.21
CA ARG A 106 -14.76 6.99 -1.65
C ARG A 106 -14.92 5.65 -0.94
N VAL A 107 -13.82 5.01 -0.54
CA VAL A 107 -13.88 3.78 0.28
C VAL A 107 -14.51 4.07 1.63
N LEU A 108 -14.20 5.20 2.27
CA LEU A 108 -14.82 5.58 3.55
C LEU A 108 -16.34 5.67 3.43
N ASP A 109 -16.84 6.21 2.31
CA ASP A 109 -18.27 6.29 2.02
C ASP A 109 -18.90 4.90 1.82
N PHE A 110 -18.23 4.00 1.09
CA PHE A 110 -18.72 2.64 0.89
C PHE A 110 -18.74 1.80 2.17
N ILE A 111 -17.72 1.93 3.02
CA ILE A 111 -17.67 1.15 4.28
C ILE A 111 -18.49 1.81 5.40
N GLY A 112 -18.74 3.12 5.32
CA GLY A 112 -19.54 3.86 6.30
C GLY A 112 -18.78 4.28 7.56
N VAL A 113 -17.48 4.60 7.46
CA VAL A 113 -16.68 5.12 8.59
C VAL A 113 -16.33 6.60 8.39
N GLN A 114 -16.26 7.36 9.47
CA GLN A 114 -15.99 8.81 9.44
C GLN A 114 -14.50 9.14 9.35
N SER A 115 -13.64 8.28 9.89
CA SER A 115 -12.20 8.47 9.84
C SER A 115 -11.48 7.14 10.03
N GLN A 116 -10.21 7.11 9.61
CA GLN A 116 -9.31 5.98 9.78
C GLN A 116 -8.01 6.41 10.44
N LEU A 117 -7.50 5.57 11.35
CA LEU A 117 -6.10 5.60 11.75
C LEU A 117 -5.31 4.68 10.80
N LEU A 118 -4.42 5.28 10.00
CA LEU A 118 -3.68 4.61 8.95
C LEU A 118 -2.28 4.18 9.41
N PHE A 119 -1.97 2.91 9.18
CA PHE A 119 -0.67 2.27 9.41
C PHE A 119 -0.08 1.75 8.11
N ASN A 120 1.22 1.55 8.11
CA ASN A 120 1.93 0.92 7.02
C ASN A 120 1.84 -0.62 7.14
N THR A 121 1.99 -1.36 6.04
CA THR A 121 1.92 -2.83 6.05
C THR A 121 3.32 -3.45 6.03
N PHE A 122 4.12 -3.10 5.02
CA PHE A 122 5.34 -3.86 4.72
C PHE A 122 6.59 -3.32 5.41
N HIS A 123 6.63 -2.02 5.70
CA HIS A 123 7.85 -1.40 6.20
C HIS A 123 8.05 -1.53 7.71
N ASN A 124 7.04 -1.97 8.49
CA ASN A 124 7.13 -1.97 9.95
C ASN A 124 8.30 -2.83 10.47
N SER A 125 8.40 -4.07 9.98
CA SER A 125 9.51 -4.97 10.36
C SER A 125 10.88 -4.47 9.89
N ARG A 126 10.94 -3.76 8.76
CA ARG A 126 12.18 -3.21 8.20
C ARG A 126 12.65 -2.00 8.97
N LEU A 127 11.76 -1.08 9.31
CA LEU A 127 12.04 0.07 10.16
C LEU A 127 12.55 -0.39 11.53
N TYR A 128 11.87 -1.38 12.13
CA TYR A 128 12.32 -2.02 13.36
C TYR A 128 13.71 -2.66 13.22
N GLN A 129 14.01 -3.30 12.09
CA GLN A 129 15.34 -3.87 11.88
C GLN A 129 16.40 -2.78 11.72
N TRP A 130 16.15 -1.75 10.92
CA TRP A 130 17.12 -0.68 10.66
C TRP A 130 17.43 0.13 11.92
N GLU A 131 16.45 0.41 12.79
CA GLU A 131 16.70 1.15 14.05
C GLU A 131 17.59 0.37 15.05
N HIS A 132 17.73 -0.95 14.88
CA HIS A 132 18.56 -1.81 15.74
C HIS A 132 19.94 -2.13 15.13
N GLN A 133 20.30 -1.52 13.99
CA GLN A 133 21.60 -1.70 13.34
C GLN A 133 22.55 -0.52 13.63
N PRO A 134 23.88 -0.67 13.42
CA PRO A 134 24.84 0.42 13.65
C PRO A 134 24.70 1.62 12.70
N ASP A 135 24.04 1.43 11.55
CA ASP A 135 23.92 2.43 10.49
C ASP A 135 22.80 3.44 10.78
N LEU A 136 23.12 4.42 11.63
CA LEU A 136 22.15 5.44 12.06
C LEU A 136 21.64 6.31 10.90
N ASP A 137 22.46 6.55 9.87
CA ASP A 137 22.03 7.32 8.71
C ASP A 137 20.92 6.60 7.94
N LEU A 138 21.05 5.27 7.77
CA LEU A 138 19.99 4.46 7.18
C LEU A 138 18.73 4.44 8.07
N ALA A 139 18.89 4.24 9.38
CA ALA A 139 17.78 4.19 10.33
C ALA A 139 16.96 5.50 10.33
N TYR A 140 17.62 6.64 10.51
CA TYR A 140 16.94 7.94 10.51
C TYR A 140 16.44 8.34 9.13
N GLY A 141 17.19 8.02 8.07
CA GLY A 141 16.80 8.31 6.69
C GLY A 141 15.51 7.57 6.31
N THR A 142 15.43 6.28 6.61
CA THR A 142 14.24 5.45 6.33
C THR A 142 13.04 5.86 7.18
N ALA A 143 13.23 6.20 8.46
CA ALA A 143 12.17 6.74 9.31
C ALA A 143 11.62 8.08 8.79
N ARG A 144 12.49 8.99 8.33
CA ARG A 144 12.04 10.25 7.70
C ARG A 144 11.28 10.00 6.40
N ALA A 145 11.80 9.12 5.54
CA ALA A 145 11.16 8.76 4.28
C ALA A 145 9.75 8.20 4.54
N HIS A 146 9.62 7.28 5.49
CA HIS A 146 8.36 6.70 5.90
C HIS A 146 7.36 7.76 6.39
N ASN A 147 7.79 8.64 7.31
CA ASN A 147 6.90 9.69 7.84
C ASN A 147 6.44 10.67 6.76
N ARG A 148 7.28 10.97 5.77
CA ARG A 148 6.87 11.79 4.60
C ARG A 148 5.82 11.06 3.76
N GLY A 149 5.99 9.77 3.53
CA GLY A 149 5.03 8.97 2.78
C GLY A 149 3.68 8.80 3.48
N MET A 150 3.67 8.74 4.82
CA MET A 150 2.41 8.61 5.58
C MET A 150 1.61 9.91 5.67
N VAL A 151 2.24 11.07 5.48
CA VAL A 151 1.59 12.40 5.58
C VAL A 151 1.23 12.98 4.21
N GLY A 152 1.94 12.57 3.15
CA GLY A 152 1.73 13.05 1.77
C GLY A 152 0.50 12.45 1.12
#